data_AF-A0A529K3I7-F1
#
_entry.id   AF-A0A529K3I7-F1
#
_cell.length_a   1.000
_cell.length_b   1.000
_cell.length_c   1.000
_cell.angle_alpha   90.00
_cell.angle_beta   90.00
_cell.angle_gamma   90.00
#
_symmetry.space_group_name_H-M   'P 1'
#
loop_
_entity.id
_entity.type
_entity.pdbx_description
1 polymer ?
#
loop_
_entity_poly.entity_id
_entity_poly.type
_entity_poly.pdbx_seq_one_letter_code
_entity_poly.pdbx_strand_id
1 'polypeptide(L)'
;ITAFGVTTPAVNHCVRLFSGHSIEAIVFPANGAGGRKMESLVDAGEFDAVLDLTTTELADEFLGGTATAGPERLTAAGRKGIPQLIAPGAVDMVNFGVPSSVPARFCDRKLYAHTPYTTLMRTTEDEIFEIGRVTAQKLAAAQGPSLVLWPSEGVSDYDR
;
A
#
# COMPACT_ATOMS: atom_id res chain seq x y z
N ILE A 1 7.71 3.96 6.68
CA ILE A 1 6.25 3.77 6.85
C ILE A 1 5.51 4.25 5.61
N THR A 2 4.54 3.51 5.09
CA THR A 2 3.77 3.94 3.89
C THR A 2 2.45 4.61 4.26
N ALA A 3 2.05 5.60 3.46
CA ALA A 3 0.90 6.45 3.74
C ALA A 3 0.11 6.80 2.49
N PHE A 4 -1.18 6.99 2.66
CA PHE A 4 -2.08 7.56 1.67
C PHE A 4 -3.08 8.49 2.37
N GLY A 5 -3.76 9.36 1.61
CA GLY A 5 -4.67 10.36 2.20
C GLY A 5 -5.65 9.73 3.20
N VAL A 6 -6.24 8.61 2.80
CA VAL A 6 -7.23 7.83 3.54
C VAL A 6 -6.68 6.92 4.65
N THR A 7 -5.36 6.84 4.81
CA THR A 7 -4.69 6.10 5.91
C THR A 7 -3.85 7.01 6.81
N THR A 8 -3.84 8.32 6.52
CA THR A 8 -3.07 9.34 7.26
C THR A 8 -3.30 9.30 8.78
N PRO A 9 -4.54 9.12 9.29
CA PRO A 9 -4.75 9.03 10.74
C PRO A 9 -3.94 7.91 11.41
N ALA A 10 -3.91 6.71 10.81
CA ALA A 10 -3.17 5.56 11.31
C ALA A 10 -1.66 5.79 11.26
N VAL A 11 -1.15 6.30 10.13
CA VAL A 11 0.27 6.63 9.94
C VAL A 11 0.74 7.65 10.98
N ASN A 12 -0.02 8.73 11.17
CA ASN A 12 0.30 9.77 12.14
C ASN A 12 0.31 9.24 13.58
N HIS A 13 -0.58 8.30 13.90
CA HIS A 13 -0.57 7.63 15.20
C HIS A 13 0.73 6.83 15.41
N CYS A 14 1.12 6.01 14.43
CA CYS A 14 2.36 5.24 14.48
C CYS A 14 3.60 6.13 14.59
N VAL A 15 3.69 7.21 13.80
CA VAL A 15 4.82 8.16 13.86
C VAL A 15 4.96 8.75 15.27
N ARG A 16 3.86 9.19 15.90
CA ARG A 16 3.90 9.71 17.28
C ARG A 16 4.33 8.64 18.29
N LEU A 17 3.82 7.41 18.14
CA LEU A 17 4.19 6.29 19.01
C LEU A 17 5.70 6.00 18.93
N PHE A 18 6.25 5.98 17.71
CA PHE A 18 7.67 5.75 17.46
C PHE A 18 8.56 6.86 18.01
N SER A 19 8.18 8.13 17.84
CA SER A 19 8.91 9.25 18.44
C SER A 19 9.01 9.13 19.97
N GLY A 20 7.98 8.58 20.63
CA GLY A 20 8.00 8.30 22.07
C GLY A 20 8.96 7.19 22.50
N HIS A 21 9.46 6.38 21.56
CA HIS A 21 10.37 5.25 21.79
C HIS A 21 11.75 5.45 21.14
N SER A 22 12.11 6.68 20.79
CA SER A 22 13.38 7.02 20.10
C SER A 22 13.56 6.29 18.75
N ILE A 23 12.45 5.99 18.07
CA ILE A 23 12.43 5.43 16.71
C ILE A 23 12.16 6.56 15.73
N GLU A 24 13.06 6.76 14.77
CA GLU A 24 12.87 7.69 13.67
C GLU A 24 12.05 7.04 12.55
N ALA A 25 11.01 7.73 12.08
CA ALA A 25 10.11 7.23 11.06
C ALA A 25 10.15 8.10 9.81
N ILE A 26 10.51 7.49 8.67
CA ILE A 26 10.41 8.13 7.35
C ILE A 26 9.12 7.69 6.67
N VAL A 27 8.28 8.66 6.31
CA VAL A 27 6.98 8.44 5.67
C VAL A 27 7.13 8.47 4.14
N PHE A 28 6.60 7.46 3.47
CA PHE A 28 6.57 7.34 2.02
C PHE A 28 5.12 7.41 1.52
N PRO A 29 4.79 8.31 0.58
CA PRO A 29 3.47 8.30 -0.05
C PRO A 29 3.33 7.07 -0.95
N ALA A 30 2.26 6.29 -0.78
CA ALA A 30 1.98 5.10 -1.57
C ALA A 30 1.40 5.47 -2.95
N ASN A 31 2.20 6.16 -3.76
CA ASN A 31 1.84 6.67 -5.09
C ASN A 31 2.63 6.00 -6.23
N GLY A 32 3.12 4.79 -5.99
CA GLY A 32 4.00 4.04 -6.86
C GLY A 32 5.47 4.44 -6.71
N ALA A 33 5.75 5.74 -6.83
CA ALA A 33 7.12 6.25 -6.69
C ALA A 33 7.63 6.14 -5.24
N GLY A 34 6.79 6.42 -4.25
CA GLY A 34 7.17 6.31 -2.85
C GLY A 34 7.41 4.86 -2.42
N GLY A 35 6.56 3.91 -2.82
CA GLY A 35 6.80 2.49 -2.62
C GLY A 35 8.13 2.04 -3.23
N ARG A 36 8.38 2.33 -4.51
CA ARG A 36 9.67 2.02 -5.16
C ARG A 36 10.86 2.61 -4.42
N LYS A 37 10.74 3.85 -3.96
CA LYS A 37 11.83 4.52 -3.23
C LYS A 37 12.08 3.86 -1.88
N MET A 38 11.02 3.48 -1.16
CA MET A 38 11.13 2.72 0.08
C MET A 38 11.85 1.39 -0.14
N GLU A 39 11.42 0.58 -1.11
CA GLU A 39 12.05 -0.71 -1.44
C GLU A 39 13.55 -0.53 -1.76
N SER A 40 13.88 0.46 -2.59
CA SER A 40 15.28 0.75 -2.96
C SER A 40 16.16 1.13 -1.77
N LEU A 41 15.63 1.89 -0.82
CA LEU A 41 16.38 2.28 0.38
C LEU A 41 16.52 1.11 1.38
N VAL A 42 15.51 0.26 1.48
CA VAL A 42 15.58 -0.98 2.26
C VAL A 42 16.68 -1.90 1.69
N ASP A 43 16.75 -2.05 0.38
CA ASP A 43 17.81 -2.83 -0.28
C ASP A 43 19.21 -2.28 0.02
N ALA A 44 19.34 -0.96 0.01
CA ALA A 44 20.58 -0.26 0.36
C ALA A 44 20.98 -0.40 1.83
N GLY A 45 20.09 -0.93 2.70
CA GLY A 45 20.35 -1.12 4.12
C GLY A 45 20.15 0.12 4.97
N GLU A 46 19.35 1.08 4.49
CA GLU A 46 19.08 2.35 5.17
C GLU A 46 18.01 2.23 6.28
N PHE A 47 17.38 1.06 6.44
CA PHE A 47 16.29 0.84 7.38
C PHE A 47 16.47 -0.45 8.18
N ASP A 48 16.22 -0.35 9.49
CA ASP A 48 16.23 -1.50 10.41
C ASP A 48 14.92 -2.30 10.38
N ALA A 49 13.80 -1.69 9.97
CA ALA A 49 12.48 -2.32 9.91
C ALA A 49 11.54 -1.56 8.96
N VAL A 50 10.48 -2.24 8.50
CA VAL A 50 9.44 -1.66 7.64
C VAL A 50 8.07 -1.77 8.30
N LEU A 51 7.36 -0.65 8.37
CA LEU A 51 5.94 -0.58 8.69
C LEU A 51 5.15 -0.17 7.44
N ASP A 52 4.61 -1.13 6.72
CA ASP A 52 3.93 -0.92 5.45
C ASP A 52 2.40 -0.91 5.63
N LEU A 53 1.88 0.20 6.16
CA LEU A 53 0.45 0.33 6.47
C LEU A 53 -0.42 0.48 5.24
N THR A 54 0.13 1.00 4.14
CA THR A 54 -0.63 1.35 2.94
C THR A 54 -0.06 0.64 1.73
N THR A 55 -0.69 -0.48 1.38
CA THR A 55 -0.27 -1.40 0.30
C THR A 55 -1.09 -1.26 -0.98
N THR A 56 -1.84 -0.16 -1.11
CA THR A 56 -2.68 0.19 -2.29
C THR A 56 -1.97 0.06 -3.64
N GLU A 57 -0.65 0.28 -3.68
CA GLU A 57 0.17 0.14 -4.90
C GLU A 57 0.11 -1.29 -5.51
N LEU A 58 -0.25 -2.30 -4.72
CA LEU A 58 -0.51 -3.67 -5.18
C LEU A 58 -1.82 -3.78 -5.98
N ALA A 59 -2.86 -3.03 -5.60
CA ALA A 59 -4.11 -2.96 -6.35
C ALA A 59 -3.91 -2.25 -7.70
N ASP A 60 -3.13 -1.17 -7.69
CA ASP A 60 -2.71 -0.47 -8.90
C ASP A 60 -1.88 -1.36 -9.84
N GLU A 61 -0.91 -2.13 -9.32
CA GLU A 61 -0.16 -3.09 -10.14
C GLU A 61 -1.09 -4.16 -10.75
N PHE A 62 -2.01 -4.72 -9.96
CA PHE A 62 -2.89 -5.80 -10.41
C PHE A 62 -3.88 -5.35 -11.49
N LEU A 63 -4.42 -4.13 -11.38
CA LEU A 63 -5.52 -3.65 -12.23
C LEU A 63 -5.11 -2.63 -13.30
N GLY A 64 -3.82 -2.28 -13.33
CA GLY A 64 -3.26 -1.30 -14.27
C GLY A 64 -3.59 0.14 -13.89
N GLY A 65 -3.60 0.42 -12.59
CA GLY A 65 -3.68 1.77 -12.03
C GLY A 65 -2.40 2.58 -12.26
N THR A 66 -2.50 3.87 -12.00
CA THR A 66 -1.45 4.87 -12.25
C THR A 66 -0.40 4.94 -11.14
N ALA A 67 -0.71 4.43 -9.95
CA ALA A 67 0.15 4.45 -8.76
C ALA A 67 0.82 3.09 -8.50
N THR A 68 1.09 2.30 -9.53
CA THR A 68 1.83 1.04 -9.36
C THR A 68 3.26 1.30 -8.87
N ALA A 69 3.73 0.49 -7.91
CA ALA A 69 5.12 0.42 -7.49
C ALA A 69 5.92 -0.70 -8.20
N GLY A 70 5.31 -1.42 -9.14
CA GLY A 70 5.91 -2.49 -9.91
C GLY A 70 5.90 -3.86 -9.20
N PRO A 71 6.35 -4.91 -9.91
CA PRO A 71 6.18 -6.30 -9.47
C PRO A 71 6.99 -6.65 -8.21
N GLU A 72 8.07 -5.92 -7.93
CA GLU A 72 8.94 -6.14 -6.77
C GLU A 72 8.41 -5.50 -5.49
N ARG A 73 7.26 -4.81 -5.54
CA ARG A 73 6.67 -4.21 -4.35
C ARG A 73 6.40 -5.27 -3.28
N LEU A 74 6.70 -4.92 -2.03
CA LEU A 74 6.58 -5.73 -0.82
C LEU A 74 7.59 -6.92 -0.80
N THR A 75 8.84 -6.70 -1.23
CA THR A 75 9.83 -7.79 -1.26
C THR A 75 11.17 -7.44 -0.61
N ALA A 76 11.60 -6.17 -0.60
CA ALA A 76 12.94 -5.80 -0.13
C ALA A 76 13.13 -6.12 1.35
N ALA A 77 12.15 -5.82 2.20
CA ALA A 77 12.26 -6.12 3.63
C ALA A 77 12.45 -7.62 3.89
N GLY A 78 11.61 -8.44 3.25
CA GLY A 78 11.70 -9.90 3.33
C GLY A 78 13.01 -10.45 2.78
N ARG A 79 13.51 -9.92 1.66
CA ARG A 79 14.80 -10.30 1.06
C ARG A 79 15.99 -9.91 1.94
N LYS A 80 15.93 -8.73 2.58
CA LYS A 80 16.97 -8.22 3.49
C LYS A 80 16.90 -8.84 4.88
N GLY A 81 15.84 -9.59 5.18
CA GLY A 81 15.66 -10.25 6.48
C GLY A 81 15.33 -9.31 7.63
N ILE A 82 14.99 -8.05 7.35
CA ILE A 82 14.60 -7.08 8.38
C ILE A 82 13.13 -7.29 8.77
N PRO A 83 12.74 -6.98 10.02
CA PRO A 83 11.34 -7.08 10.44
C PRO A 83 10.41 -6.24 9.56
N GLN A 84 9.29 -6.83 9.13
CA GLN A 84 8.22 -6.11 8.44
C GLN A 84 6.87 -6.35 9.12
N LEU A 85 6.12 -5.26 9.30
CA LEU A 85 4.70 -5.29 9.66
C LEU A 85 3.93 -4.64 8.52
N ILE A 86 2.90 -5.31 8.01
CA ILE A 86 2.07 -4.77 6.93
C ILE A 86 0.61 -4.63 7.36
N ALA A 87 -0.12 -3.75 6.68
CA ALA A 87 -1.58 -3.69 6.72
C ALA A 87 -2.13 -3.48 5.30
N PRO A 88 -3.39 -3.89 5.02
CA PRO A 88 -4.00 -3.77 3.69
C PRO A 88 -4.54 -2.36 3.40
N GLY A 89 -3.93 -1.31 3.96
CA GLY A 89 -4.46 0.05 3.89
C GLY A 89 -4.66 0.51 2.45
N ALA A 90 -5.86 1.05 2.19
CA ALA A 90 -6.30 1.52 0.87
C ALA A 90 -6.23 0.48 -0.27
N VAL A 91 -6.17 -0.82 0.03
CA VAL A 91 -6.25 -1.86 -1.01
C VAL A 91 -7.65 -1.99 -1.63
N ASP A 92 -8.64 -1.32 -1.05
CA ASP A 92 -10.01 -1.26 -1.55
C ASP A 92 -10.16 -0.35 -2.79
N MET A 93 -9.09 0.32 -3.24
CA MET A 93 -9.14 1.26 -4.36
C MET A 93 -7.94 1.15 -5.31
N VAL A 94 -8.18 1.51 -6.56
CA VAL A 94 -7.18 1.66 -7.64
C VAL A 94 -7.16 3.10 -8.11
N ASN A 95 -5.97 3.65 -8.34
CA ASN A 95 -5.81 5.04 -8.74
C ASN A 95 -5.80 5.20 -10.26
N PHE A 96 -6.68 6.05 -10.78
CA PHE A 96 -6.64 6.55 -12.15
C PHE A 96 -6.50 8.07 -12.16
N GLY A 97 -6.24 8.62 -13.35
CA GLY A 97 -6.20 10.06 -13.58
C GLY A 97 -7.60 10.68 -13.60
N VAL A 98 -7.80 11.63 -14.51
CA VAL A 98 -9.12 12.24 -14.76
C VAL A 98 -10.17 11.17 -15.12
N PRO A 99 -11.47 11.39 -14.86
CA PRO A 99 -12.50 10.37 -15.11
C PRO A 99 -12.52 9.82 -16.54
N SER A 100 -12.24 10.67 -17.54
CA SER A 100 -12.16 10.27 -18.96
C SER A 100 -10.95 9.38 -19.30
N SER A 101 -9.97 9.28 -18.40
CA SER A 101 -8.79 8.42 -18.56
C SER A 101 -9.00 7.00 -18.02
N VAL A 102 -10.09 6.75 -17.31
CA VAL A 102 -10.41 5.41 -16.79
C VAL A 102 -10.66 4.46 -17.98
N PRO A 103 -9.96 3.33 -18.08
CA PRO A 103 -10.15 2.38 -19.18
C PRO A 103 -11.60 1.93 -19.34
N ALA A 104 -12.08 1.83 -20.59
CA ALA A 104 -13.47 1.49 -20.90
C ALA A 104 -13.94 0.16 -20.27
N ARG A 105 -13.03 -0.80 -20.05
CA ARG A 105 -13.33 -2.07 -19.35
C ARG A 105 -13.81 -1.89 -17.90
N PHE A 106 -13.63 -0.70 -17.34
CA PHE A 106 -14.04 -0.34 -15.98
C PHE A 106 -15.23 0.63 -15.96
N CYS A 107 -15.97 0.79 -17.07
CA CYS A 107 -17.08 1.74 -17.17
C CYS A 107 -18.20 1.49 -16.15
N ASP A 108 -18.46 0.22 -15.81
CA ASP A 108 -19.54 -0.18 -14.88
C ASP A 108 -19.07 -0.26 -13.42
N ARG A 109 -17.87 0.24 -13.12
CA ARG A 109 -17.28 0.16 -11.79
C ARG A 109 -17.71 1.35 -10.92
N LYS A 110 -17.62 1.16 -9.60
CA LYS A 110 -17.84 2.24 -8.63
C LYS A 110 -16.61 3.17 -8.63
N LEU A 111 -16.78 4.34 -9.22
CA LEU A 111 -15.76 5.39 -9.31
C LEU A 111 -16.05 6.51 -8.31
N TYR A 112 -15.01 7.02 -7.67
CA TYR A 112 -15.05 8.20 -6.82
C TYR A 112 -14.15 9.27 -7.42
N ALA A 113 -14.70 10.45 -7.69
CA ALA A 113 -13.91 11.63 -8.03
C ALA A 113 -13.26 12.17 -6.76
N HIS A 114 -12.03 11.74 -6.46
CA HIS A 114 -11.31 12.15 -5.26
C HIS A 114 -10.76 13.58 -5.41
N THR A 115 -10.22 13.90 -6.59
CA THR A 115 -9.86 15.25 -7.00
C THR A 115 -10.25 15.46 -8.47
N PRO A 116 -10.20 16.69 -9.01
CA PRO A 116 -10.37 16.91 -10.46
C PRO A 116 -9.39 16.13 -11.34
N TYR A 117 -8.27 15.66 -10.78
CA TYR A 117 -7.20 14.95 -11.50
C TYR A 117 -7.05 13.48 -11.12
N THR A 118 -7.82 13.00 -10.13
CA THR A 118 -7.67 11.66 -9.57
C THR A 118 -9.02 11.00 -9.37
N THR A 119 -9.18 9.84 -10.00
CA THR A 119 -10.36 8.99 -9.87
C THR A 119 -9.95 7.73 -9.13
N LEU A 120 -10.68 7.38 -8.08
CA LEU A 120 -10.50 6.14 -7.35
C LEU A 120 -11.54 5.13 -7.81
N MET A 121 -11.11 3.94 -8.22
CA MET A 121 -12.01 2.84 -8.55
C MET A 121 -12.04 1.83 -7.42
N ARG A 122 -13.24 1.50 -6.91
CA ARG A 122 -13.41 0.47 -5.86
C ARG A 122 -13.03 -0.92 -6.42
N THR A 123 -12.21 -1.67 -5.69
CA THR A 123 -11.90 -3.08 -6.00
C THR A 123 -13.08 -4.01 -5.70
N THR A 124 -13.15 -5.16 -6.39
CA THR A 124 -14.13 -6.22 -6.12
C THR A 124 -13.59 -7.25 -5.14
N GLU A 125 -14.46 -8.12 -4.63
CA GLU A 125 -14.05 -9.23 -3.75
C GLU A 125 -13.04 -10.16 -4.42
N ASP A 126 -13.27 -10.53 -5.69
CA ASP A 126 -12.34 -11.38 -6.47
C ASP A 126 -10.98 -10.70 -6.66
N GLU A 127 -10.96 -9.39 -6.89
CA GLU A 127 -9.71 -8.63 -7.04
C GLU A 127 -8.95 -8.54 -5.72
N ILE A 128 -9.65 -8.27 -4.61
CA ILE A 128 -9.05 -8.26 -3.27
C ILE A 128 -8.51 -9.66 -2.92
N PHE A 129 -9.22 -10.73 -3.28
CA PHE A 129 -8.75 -12.09 -3.08
C PHE A 129 -7.43 -12.35 -3.81
N GLU A 130 -7.32 -11.97 -5.08
CA GLU A 130 -6.08 -12.15 -5.85
C GLU A 130 -4.93 -11.28 -5.33
N ILE A 131 -5.20 -10.02 -4.95
CA ILE A 131 -4.21 -9.15 -4.32
C ILE A 131 -3.72 -9.76 -3.00
N GLY A 132 -4.63 -10.28 -2.18
CA GLY A 132 -4.32 -10.98 -0.94
C GLY A 132 -3.47 -12.23 -1.18
N ARG A 133 -3.80 -13.03 -2.20
CA ARG A 133 -3.02 -14.21 -2.59
C ARG A 133 -1.59 -13.84 -2.99
N VAL A 134 -1.40 -12.81 -3.82
CA VAL A 134 -0.07 -12.32 -4.22
C VAL A 134 0.70 -11.77 -3.03
N THR A 135 0.03 -11.03 -2.14
CA THR A 135 0.61 -10.52 -0.89
C THR A 135 1.12 -11.66 -0.02
N ALA A 136 0.30 -12.70 0.19
CA ALA A 136 0.67 -13.87 0.98
C ALA A 136 1.87 -14.61 0.37
N GLN A 137 1.93 -14.75 -0.96
CA GLN A 137 3.08 -15.37 -1.64
C GLN A 137 4.38 -14.59 -1.41
N LYS A 138 4.34 -13.26 -1.48
CA LYS A 138 5.49 -12.40 -1.22
C LYS A 138 5.97 -12.53 0.22
N LEU A 139 5.04 -12.50 1.19
CA LEU A 139 5.37 -12.65 2.60
C LEU A 139 5.89 -14.06 2.94
N ALA A 140 5.35 -15.11 2.32
CA ALA A 140 5.81 -16.49 2.52
C ALA A 140 7.25 -16.70 2.03
N ALA A 141 7.74 -15.87 1.11
CA ALA A 141 9.12 -15.89 0.63
C ALA A 141 10.07 -15.01 1.48
N ALA A 142 9.56 -14.31 2.49
CA ALA A 142 10.39 -13.45 3.34
C ALA A 142 11.33 -14.26 4.24
N GLN A 143 12.58 -13.80 4.37
CA GLN A 143 13.59 -14.42 5.23
C GLN A 143 13.56 -13.87 6.66
N GLY A 144 12.90 -12.70 6.86
CA GLY A 144 12.78 -12.00 8.14
C GLY A 144 11.39 -12.11 8.78
N PRO A 145 11.24 -11.71 10.05
CA PRO A 145 9.95 -11.69 10.73
C PRO A 145 8.93 -10.85 9.97
N SER A 146 7.76 -11.43 9.70
CA SER A 146 6.68 -10.78 8.95
C SER A 146 5.38 -10.88 9.74
N LEU A 147 4.74 -9.74 9.99
CA LEU A 147 3.44 -9.66 10.67
C LEU A 147 2.41 -8.97 9.77
N VAL A 148 1.20 -9.51 9.72
CA VAL A 148 0.05 -8.88 9.06
C VAL A 148 -0.87 -8.33 10.15
N LEU A 149 -1.13 -7.02 10.11
CA LEU A 149 -2.14 -6.36 10.93
C LEU A 149 -3.43 -6.23 10.11
N TRP A 150 -4.50 -6.83 10.61
CA TRP A 150 -5.80 -6.83 9.94
C TRP A 150 -6.79 -5.88 10.63
N PRO A 151 -7.23 -4.79 9.98
CA PRO A 151 -8.25 -3.90 10.52
C PRO A 151 -9.66 -4.46 10.20
N SER A 152 -10.35 -4.98 11.21
CA SER A 152 -11.66 -5.64 11.04
C SER A 152 -12.80 -4.71 10.64
N GLU A 153 -12.65 -3.40 10.81
CA GLU A 153 -13.66 -2.38 10.52
C GLU A 153 -13.37 -1.63 9.20
N GLY A 154 -12.46 -2.17 8.39
CA GLY A 154 -12.17 -1.68 7.04
C GLY A 154 -10.78 -1.07 6.88
N VAL A 155 -10.42 -0.81 5.62
CA VAL A 155 -9.01 -0.55 5.22
C VAL A 155 -8.74 0.89 4.79
N SER A 156 -9.77 1.75 4.71
CA SER A 156 -9.65 3.15 4.28
C SER A 156 -10.82 4.00 4.77
N ASP A 157 -10.74 5.32 4.60
CA ASP A 157 -11.87 6.22 4.87
C ASP A 157 -13.13 5.94 4.03
N TYR A 158 -13.00 5.24 2.89
CA TYR A 158 -14.11 4.81 2.04
C TYR A 158 -14.64 3.41 2.39
N ASP A 159 -14.00 2.74 3.33
CA ASP A 159 -14.28 1.37 3.76
C ASP A 159 -14.44 1.36 5.28
N ARG A 160 -15.64 1.67 5.75
CA ARG A 160 -16.04 1.73 7.15
C ARG A 160 -17.41 1.07 7.34
#